data_AF-A0AAW9MWP2-F1
#
_entry.id   AF-A0AAW9MWP2-F1
#
_cell.length_a   1.000
_cell.length_b   1.000
_cell.length_c   1.000
_cell.angle_alpha   90.00
_cell.angle_beta   90.00
_cell.angle_gamma   90.00
#
_symmetry.space_group_name_H-M   'P 1'
#
loop_
_entity.id
_entity.type
_entity.pdbx_description
1 polymer ?
#
loop_
_entity_poly.entity_id
_entity_poly.type
_entity_poly.pdbx_seq_one_letter_code
_entity_poly.pdbx_strand_id
1 'polypeptide(L)'
;MKLEVFDFIDKTRDILSEKREEIEIVADGIMKVFEKMFKGDDYFLNITNRVKSEESLKEKILRQNYFLKYGDPKKVIDSMSDLIGLRIECRFIKDEASIYKKLKEIFYIEDIDGYFYSDYSKNIKLKINETQPQKQHNGFDIYKIDGKFETNSSKYHFELQIKSFVNIFWGDIDHRILYKNYSYVITEEFIREVMYSIKDTLTMVDSQLMVVYNKLYNLEEDEDVAKLNQLKKFVSKIIHDIFLISFKDNTGILLDFRKPIDLIVEYLFANARYVDGVMEDDYFNKIIMKLNKLKKENFTFGSYIELGPLDSIKGNIEKNFGLAIYSLMNLDLKWNLILTIIFELESDDKTKVFISFIEFIVYLVTKNIRKTVSLFDLTEKEKDNITNHLVEAVFEFISLEYSCDVFTNRNLESLKIIVEDTVRSLESDIGEKDIELFKERLKKEIEV
;
A
#
# COMPACT_ATOMS: atom_id res chain seq x y z
N MET A 1 -38.03 17.89 48.62
CA MET A 1 -38.35 16.61 47.96
C MET A 1 -37.50 16.51 46.70
N LYS A 2 -36.83 15.37 46.46
CA LYS A 2 -36.21 15.10 45.15
C LYS A 2 -37.30 14.64 44.18
N LEU A 3 -37.16 14.95 42.89
CA LEU A 3 -38.05 14.43 41.86
C LEU A 3 -37.86 12.91 41.74
N GLU A 4 -38.94 12.15 41.55
CA GLU A 4 -38.94 10.68 41.43
C GLU A 4 -37.99 10.17 40.35
N VAL A 5 -37.72 10.99 39.33
CA VAL A 5 -36.76 10.69 38.25
C VAL A 5 -35.34 10.45 38.77
N PHE A 6 -34.91 11.14 39.83
CA PHE A 6 -33.57 10.95 40.38
C PHE A 6 -33.45 9.59 41.05
N ASP A 7 -34.44 9.20 41.85
CA ASP A 7 -34.48 7.88 42.49
C ASP A 7 -34.59 6.76 41.44
N PHE A 8 -35.32 7.00 40.35
CA PHE A 8 -35.38 6.07 39.22
C PHE A 8 -34.00 5.89 38.55
N ILE A 9 -33.27 6.98 38.32
CA ILE A 9 -31.93 6.95 37.72
C ILE A 9 -30.95 6.21 38.64
N ASP A 10 -30.94 6.53 39.94
CA ASP A 10 -30.05 5.89 40.90
C ASP A 10 -30.30 4.37 40.95
N LYS A 11 -31.56 3.94 41.05
CA LYS A 11 -31.91 2.50 41.01
C LYS A 11 -31.50 1.82 39.70
N THR A 12 -31.67 2.50 38.56
CA THR A 12 -31.29 1.93 37.25
C THR A 12 -29.77 1.77 37.14
N ARG A 13 -29.01 2.73 37.69
CA ARG A 13 -27.54 2.66 37.78
C ARG A 13 -27.10 1.49 38.65
N ASP A 14 -27.71 1.32 39.82
CA ASP A 14 -27.36 0.25 40.74
C ASP A 14 -27.56 -1.13 40.09
N ILE A 15 -28.68 -1.33 39.37
CA ILE A 15 -28.94 -2.56 38.60
C ILE A 15 -27.87 -2.78 37.50
N LEU A 16 -27.47 -1.71 36.79
CA LEU A 16 -26.40 -1.82 35.78
C LEU A 16 -25.08 -2.24 36.43
N SER A 17 -24.73 -1.63 37.56
CA SER A 17 -23.50 -1.94 38.31
C SER A 17 -23.49 -3.39 38.78
N GLU A 18 -24.60 -3.89 39.32
CA GLU A 18 -24.77 -5.29 39.74
C GLU A 18 -24.61 -6.29 38.57
N LYS A 19 -25.17 -5.97 37.39
CA LYS A 19 -25.11 -6.84 36.20
C LYS A 19 -23.86 -6.61 35.34
N ARG A 20 -22.98 -5.68 35.69
CA ARG A 20 -21.95 -5.17 34.78
C ARG A 20 -20.99 -6.25 34.30
N GLU A 21 -20.46 -7.04 35.23
CA GLU A 21 -19.51 -8.12 34.92
C GLU A 21 -20.13 -9.15 33.97
N GLU A 22 -21.39 -9.53 34.21
CA GLU A 22 -22.13 -10.44 33.33
C GLU A 22 -22.30 -9.86 31.92
N ILE A 23 -22.67 -8.59 31.81
CA ILE A 23 -22.86 -7.89 30.53
C ILE A 23 -21.53 -7.79 29.77
N GLU A 24 -20.42 -7.51 30.46
CA GLU A 24 -19.07 -7.43 29.86
C GLU A 24 -18.62 -8.80 29.33
N ILE A 25 -18.86 -9.89 30.07
CA ILE A 25 -18.59 -11.26 29.61
C ILE A 25 -19.41 -11.59 28.35
N VAL A 26 -20.70 -11.23 28.34
CA VAL A 26 -21.57 -11.42 27.17
C VAL A 26 -21.07 -10.60 25.98
N ALA A 27 -20.69 -9.33 26.18
CA ALA A 27 -20.17 -8.47 25.13
C ALA A 27 -18.89 -9.03 24.49
N ASP A 28 -17.95 -9.51 25.29
CA ASP A 28 -16.72 -10.18 24.82
C ASP A 28 -17.02 -11.48 24.07
N GLY A 29 -18.01 -12.24 24.54
CA GLY A 29 -18.47 -13.45 23.87
C GLY A 29 -19.01 -13.17 22.47
N ILE A 30 -19.89 -12.17 22.33
CA ILE A 30 -20.45 -11.76 21.04
C ILE A 30 -19.33 -11.21 20.12
N MET A 31 -18.43 -10.39 20.66
CA MET A 31 -17.29 -9.84 19.92
C MET A 31 -16.44 -10.93 19.28
N LYS A 32 -16.06 -11.96 20.05
CA LYS A 32 -15.25 -13.10 19.57
C LYS A 32 -15.94 -13.89 18.46
N VAL A 33 -17.28 -13.95 18.45
CA VAL A 33 -18.01 -14.63 17.37
C VAL A 33 -17.88 -13.86 16.06
N PHE A 34 -18.09 -12.53 16.09
CA PHE A 34 -17.90 -11.70 14.91
C PHE A 34 -16.44 -11.64 14.46
N GLU A 35 -15.49 -11.54 15.38
CA GLU A 35 -14.06 -11.57 15.05
C GLU A 35 -13.68 -12.83 14.27
N LYS A 36 -14.16 -14.00 14.70
CA LYS A 36 -13.95 -15.26 13.98
C LYS A 36 -14.67 -15.30 12.63
N MET A 37 -15.85 -14.69 12.53
CA MET A 37 -16.67 -14.64 11.31
C MET A 37 -16.01 -13.85 10.18
N PHE A 38 -15.30 -12.78 10.53
CA PHE A 38 -14.61 -11.90 9.57
C PHE A 38 -13.10 -12.17 9.49
N LYS A 39 -12.58 -13.14 10.23
CA LYS A 39 -11.15 -13.49 10.20
C LYS A 39 -10.73 -13.92 8.80
N GLY A 40 -9.73 -13.24 8.25
CA GLY A 40 -9.19 -13.51 6.92
C GLY A 40 -9.84 -12.70 5.80
N ASP A 41 -10.91 -11.94 6.09
CA ASP A 41 -11.39 -10.93 5.16
C ASP A 41 -10.43 -9.75 5.14
N ASP A 42 -9.86 -9.47 3.97
CA ASP A 42 -8.87 -8.43 3.79
C ASP A 42 -9.41 -7.02 4.19
N TYR A 43 -10.70 -6.76 3.99
CA TYR A 43 -11.34 -5.49 4.36
C TYR A 43 -11.68 -5.34 5.86
N PHE A 44 -11.65 -6.43 6.64
CA PHE A 44 -11.92 -6.41 8.07
C PHE A 44 -10.64 -6.12 8.85
N LEU A 45 -10.71 -5.19 9.80
CA LEU A 45 -9.55 -4.82 10.61
C LEU A 45 -9.67 -5.30 12.05
N ASN A 46 -10.78 -4.94 12.69
CA ASN A 46 -11.00 -5.20 14.09
C ASN A 46 -12.49 -5.18 14.44
N ILE A 47 -12.82 -5.71 15.60
CA ILE A 47 -14.09 -5.46 16.26
C ILE A 47 -13.85 -5.02 17.69
N THR A 48 -14.53 -3.97 18.11
CA THR A 48 -14.48 -3.48 19.49
C THR A 48 -15.85 -3.59 20.14
N ASN A 49 -15.88 -3.76 21.45
CA ASN A 49 -17.10 -3.70 22.24
C ASN A 49 -17.02 -2.60 23.30
N ARG A 50 -18.18 -2.14 23.77
CA ARG A 50 -18.31 -1.27 24.93
C ARG A 50 -19.62 -1.53 25.65
N VAL A 51 -19.57 -1.53 26.98
CA VAL A 51 -20.76 -1.43 27.82
C VAL A 51 -21.02 0.03 28.15
N LYS A 52 -22.29 0.44 28.08
CA LYS A 52 -22.69 1.82 28.34
C LYS A 52 -22.29 2.26 29.76
N SER A 53 -21.67 3.44 29.87
CA SER A 53 -21.31 4.00 31.17
C SER A 53 -22.52 4.54 31.93
N GLU A 54 -22.42 4.59 33.26
CA GLU A 54 -23.47 5.11 34.15
C GLU A 54 -23.88 6.55 33.80
N GLU A 55 -22.91 7.42 33.52
CA GLU A 55 -23.18 8.80 33.10
C GLU A 55 -23.95 8.87 31.78
N SER A 56 -23.58 8.05 30.80
CA SER A 56 -24.26 7.98 29.50
C SER A 56 -25.65 7.37 29.62
N LEU A 57 -25.83 6.41 30.54
CA LEU A 57 -27.13 5.83 30.87
C LEU A 57 -28.06 6.89 31.47
N LYS A 58 -27.58 7.65 32.45
CA LYS A 58 -28.32 8.75 33.07
C LYS A 58 -28.76 9.79 32.03
N GLU A 59 -27.85 10.26 31.19
CA GLU A 59 -28.16 11.19 30.10
C GLU A 59 -29.25 10.62 29.18
N LYS A 60 -29.15 9.34 28.81
CA LYS A 60 -30.10 8.69 27.91
C LYS A 60 -31.49 8.50 28.53
N ILE A 61 -31.57 8.13 29.81
CA ILE A 61 -32.85 7.99 30.54
C ILE A 61 -33.61 9.31 30.53
N LEU A 62 -32.91 10.42 30.77
CA LEU A 62 -33.48 11.77 30.74
C LEU A 62 -33.89 12.17 29.32
N ARG A 63 -32.96 12.07 28.36
CA ARG A 63 -33.19 12.49 26.96
C ARG A 63 -34.35 11.76 26.30
N GLN A 64 -34.55 10.48 26.61
CA GLN A 64 -35.58 9.64 26.01
C GLN A 64 -36.83 9.45 26.88
N ASN A 65 -36.90 10.12 28.04
CA ASN A 65 -37.96 9.99 29.03
C ASN A 65 -38.28 8.53 29.40
N TYR A 66 -37.25 7.70 29.59
CA TYR A 66 -37.41 6.27 29.89
C TYR A 66 -38.12 6.01 31.21
N PHE A 67 -37.97 6.91 32.17
CA PHE A 67 -38.69 6.85 33.44
C PHE A 67 -40.22 6.87 33.24
N LEU A 68 -40.74 7.63 32.26
CA LEU A 68 -42.16 7.66 31.91
C LEU A 68 -42.58 6.45 31.07
N LYS A 69 -41.70 5.97 30.17
CA LYS A 69 -42.01 4.89 29.24
C LYS A 69 -42.09 3.51 29.90
N TYR A 70 -41.19 3.23 30.84
CA TYR A 70 -41.02 1.88 31.39
C TYR A 70 -41.57 1.73 32.81
N GLY A 71 -41.59 2.79 33.62
CA GLY A 71 -42.04 2.79 35.02
C GLY A 71 -41.21 1.93 35.99
N ASP A 72 -40.38 1.01 35.49
CA ASP A 72 -39.52 0.09 36.24
C ASP A 72 -38.06 0.18 35.72
N PRO A 73 -37.09 0.49 36.61
CA PRO A 73 -35.66 0.48 36.30
C PRO A 73 -35.14 -0.81 35.64
N LYS A 74 -35.67 -1.99 36.02
CA LYS A 74 -35.21 -3.28 35.44
C LYS A 74 -35.56 -3.38 33.97
N LYS A 75 -36.79 -2.98 33.60
CA LYS A 75 -37.24 -2.98 32.20
C LYS A 75 -36.41 -2.07 31.32
N VAL A 76 -35.83 -0.99 31.86
CA VAL A 76 -34.94 -0.11 31.10
C VAL A 76 -33.67 -0.85 30.70
N ILE A 77 -33.02 -1.57 31.62
CA ILE A 77 -31.82 -2.34 31.32
C ILE A 77 -32.13 -3.46 30.33
N ASP A 78 -33.21 -4.20 30.56
CA ASP A 78 -33.58 -5.37 29.75
C ASP A 78 -34.10 -5.00 28.34
N SER A 79 -34.48 -3.73 28.11
CA SER A 79 -35.01 -3.26 26.80
C SER A 79 -34.08 -2.32 26.04
N MET A 80 -32.94 -1.92 26.63
CA MET A 80 -32.06 -0.93 26.01
C MET A 80 -31.20 -1.55 24.92
N SER A 81 -31.46 -1.18 23.66
CA SER A 81 -30.77 -1.76 22.50
C SER A 81 -29.26 -1.49 22.44
N ASP A 82 -28.80 -0.37 22.99
CA ASP A 82 -27.39 0.06 22.96
C ASP A 82 -26.72 -0.01 24.35
N LEU A 83 -27.18 -0.95 25.17
CA LEU A 83 -26.52 -1.28 26.43
C LEU A 83 -25.13 -1.86 26.16
N ILE A 84 -25.07 -2.84 25.25
CA ILE A 84 -23.86 -3.36 24.64
C ILE A 84 -23.74 -2.73 23.24
N GLY A 85 -22.63 -2.05 22.98
CA GLY A 85 -22.30 -1.53 21.66
C GLY A 85 -21.14 -2.31 21.07
N LEU A 86 -21.32 -2.87 19.88
CA LEU A 86 -20.28 -3.51 19.08
C LEU A 86 -19.98 -2.64 17.86
N ARG A 87 -18.70 -2.59 17.47
CA ARG A 87 -18.27 -1.85 16.30
C ARG A 87 -17.30 -2.68 15.49
N ILE A 88 -17.72 -3.06 14.28
CA ILE A 88 -16.84 -3.62 13.27
C ILE A 88 -16.12 -2.47 12.58
N GLU A 89 -14.80 -2.57 12.51
CA GLU A 89 -13.89 -1.58 11.94
C GLU A 89 -13.33 -2.12 10.62
N CYS A 90 -13.41 -1.30 9.56
CA CYS A 90 -12.94 -1.63 8.23
C CYS A 90 -12.03 -0.54 7.65
N ARG A 91 -11.34 -0.88 6.56
CA ARG A 91 -10.32 0.01 5.97
C ARG A 91 -10.96 1.24 5.33
N PHE A 92 -11.79 1.02 4.32
CA PHE A 92 -12.35 2.08 3.49
C PHE A 92 -13.86 2.23 3.69
N ILE A 93 -14.40 3.40 3.36
CA ILE A 93 -15.84 3.67 3.47
C ILE A 93 -16.66 2.69 2.63
N LYS A 94 -16.16 2.30 1.45
CA LYS A 94 -16.85 1.31 0.60
C LYS A 94 -16.92 -0.09 1.22
N ASP A 95 -16.00 -0.43 2.11
CA ASP A 95 -15.96 -1.75 2.74
C ASP A 95 -17.09 -1.95 3.75
N GLU A 96 -17.68 -0.86 4.29
CA GLU A 96 -18.82 -0.95 5.20
C GLU A 96 -20.01 -1.69 4.56
N ALA A 97 -20.27 -1.40 3.28
CA ALA A 97 -21.32 -2.05 2.51
C ALA A 97 -21.00 -3.53 2.25
N SER A 98 -19.73 -3.86 2.01
CA SER A 98 -19.26 -5.24 1.83
C SER A 98 -19.47 -6.07 3.09
N ILE A 99 -19.13 -5.52 4.26
CA ILE A 99 -19.35 -6.18 5.55
C ILE A 99 -20.84 -6.37 5.81
N TYR A 100 -21.67 -5.34 5.58
CA TYR A 100 -23.11 -5.47 5.75
C TYR A 100 -23.72 -6.54 4.82
N LYS A 101 -23.28 -6.59 3.56
CA LYS A 101 -23.70 -7.61 2.61
C LYS A 101 -23.34 -9.02 3.11
N LYS A 102 -22.11 -9.21 3.61
CA LYS A 102 -21.68 -10.49 4.18
C LYS A 102 -22.48 -10.87 5.42
N LEU A 103 -22.81 -9.92 6.31
CA LEU A 103 -23.72 -10.19 7.44
C LEU A 103 -25.08 -10.70 6.95
N LYS A 104 -25.63 -10.10 5.89
CA LYS A 104 -26.90 -10.52 5.29
C LYS A 104 -26.85 -11.92 4.67
N GLU A 105 -25.72 -12.29 4.10
CA GLU A 105 -25.49 -13.63 3.57
C GLU A 105 -25.37 -14.67 4.70
N ILE A 106 -24.76 -14.30 5.83
CA ILE A 106 -24.55 -15.21 6.97
C ILE A 106 -25.82 -15.36 7.82
N PHE A 107 -26.52 -14.27 8.13
CA PHE A 107 -27.72 -14.24 8.96
C PHE A 107 -28.97 -14.29 8.09
N TYR A 108 -29.29 -15.48 7.56
CA TYR A 108 -30.35 -15.67 6.56
C TYR A 108 -31.59 -16.41 7.09
N ILE A 109 -31.52 -17.01 8.28
CA ILE A 109 -32.63 -17.79 8.84
C ILE A 109 -33.52 -16.86 9.68
N GLU A 110 -34.77 -16.67 9.25
CA GLU A 110 -35.74 -15.84 9.97
C GLU A 110 -36.21 -16.52 11.27
N ASP A 111 -36.28 -15.72 12.33
CA ASP A 111 -36.82 -16.07 13.63
C ASP A 111 -38.07 -15.23 13.95
N ILE A 112 -38.66 -15.49 15.11
CA ILE A 112 -39.79 -14.72 15.62
C ILE A 112 -39.40 -13.24 15.80
N ASP A 113 -40.35 -12.33 15.55
CA ASP A 113 -40.20 -10.87 15.66
C ASP A 113 -39.26 -10.19 14.63
N GLY A 114 -39.01 -10.82 13.49
CA GLY A 114 -38.27 -10.23 12.37
C GLY A 114 -36.74 -10.17 12.55
N TYR A 115 -36.22 -10.94 13.51
CA TYR A 115 -34.78 -11.16 13.68
C TYR A 115 -34.30 -12.33 12.83
N PHE A 116 -33.00 -12.36 12.51
CA PHE A 116 -32.37 -13.39 11.71
C PHE A 116 -31.17 -13.98 12.46
N TYR A 117 -30.97 -15.29 12.35
CA TYR A 117 -29.80 -16.00 12.89
C TYR A 117 -29.09 -16.81 11.80
N SER A 118 -27.99 -17.46 12.18
CA SER A 118 -27.19 -18.30 11.29
C SER A 118 -26.91 -19.65 11.94
N ASP A 119 -26.53 -20.64 11.12
CA ASP A 119 -26.04 -21.92 11.63
C ASP A 119 -24.75 -21.78 12.44
N TYR A 120 -23.98 -20.71 12.17
CA TYR A 120 -22.73 -20.38 12.88
C TYR A 120 -22.98 -19.99 14.34
N SER A 121 -24.09 -19.31 14.62
CA SER A 121 -24.47 -18.93 15.99
C SER A 121 -25.98 -18.75 16.10
N LYS A 122 -26.64 -19.73 16.74
CA LYS A 122 -28.09 -19.69 17.04
C LYS A 122 -28.43 -18.69 18.15
N ASN A 123 -27.45 -18.36 18.98
CA ASN A 123 -27.62 -17.48 20.14
C ASN A 123 -27.57 -16.00 19.75
N ILE A 124 -27.01 -15.65 18.59
CA ILE A 124 -26.95 -14.28 18.08
C ILE A 124 -28.02 -14.08 17.02
N LYS A 125 -28.82 -13.04 17.21
CA LYS A 125 -29.94 -12.69 16.34
C LYS A 125 -29.81 -11.24 15.91
N LEU A 126 -29.96 -10.93 14.63
CA LEU A 126 -29.80 -9.59 14.05
C LEU A 126 -31.03 -9.17 13.26
N LYS A 127 -31.41 -7.88 13.34
CA LYS A 127 -32.41 -7.30 12.45
C LYS A 127 -31.84 -6.91 11.09
N ILE A 128 -31.49 -7.91 10.29
CA ILE A 128 -30.77 -7.70 9.03
C ILE A 128 -31.67 -7.26 7.86
N ASN A 129 -33.00 -7.33 8.03
CA ASN A 129 -33.99 -6.98 7.02
C ASN A 129 -34.39 -5.48 7.03
N GLU A 130 -33.93 -4.70 8.01
CA GLU A 130 -34.18 -3.26 8.07
C GLU A 130 -33.41 -2.53 6.97
N THR A 131 -33.92 -1.37 6.53
CA THR A 131 -33.26 -0.54 5.52
C THR A 131 -31.92 -0.03 6.05
N GLN A 132 -30.85 -0.30 5.30
CA GLN A 132 -29.48 0.12 5.61
C GLN A 132 -28.79 0.69 4.36
N PRO A 133 -27.87 1.66 4.51
CA PRO A 133 -27.53 2.32 5.78
C PRO A 133 -28.66 3.24 6.28
N GLN A 134 -28.66 3.52 7.58
CA GLN A 134 -29.59 4.45 8.22
C GLN A 134 -29.04 5.88 8.17
N LYS A 135 -29.94 6.88 8.11
CA LYS A 135 -29.55 8.29 8.25
C LYS A 135 -29.39 8.67 9.72
N GLN A 136 -28.23 9.22 10.06
CA GLN A 136 -27.94 9.78 11.38
C GLN A 136 -28.60 11.16 11.56
N HIS A 137 -28.63 11.66 12.81
CA HIS A 137 -29.15 13.00 13.12
C HIS A 137 -28.39 14.13 12.39
N ASN A 138 -27.14 13.88 11.99
CA ASN A 138 -26.28 14.79 11.25
C ASN A 138 -26.38 14.59 9.73
N GLY A 139 -27.30 13.75 9.24
CA GLY A 139 -27.56 13.54 7.81
C GLY A 139 -26.64 12.52 7.11
N PHE A 140 -25.57 12.07 7.76
CA PHE A 140 -24.67 11.06 7.21
C PHE A 140 -25.21 9.65 7.40
N ASP A 141 -24.72 8.73 6.56
CA ASP A 141 -25.11 7.33 6.58
C ASP A 141 -24.34 6.55 7.65
N ILE A 142 -25.03 5.61 8.31
CA ILE A 142 -24.43 4.64 9.22
C ILE A 142 -25.06 3.28 9.03
N TYR A 143 -24.22 2.25 8.97
CA TYR A 143 -24.69 0.88 9.16
C TYR A 143 -24.84 0.61 10.64
N LYS A 144 -26.08 0.50 11.09
CA LYS A 144 -26.43 0.27 12.50
C LYS A 144 -27.52 -0.78 12.58
N ILE A 145 -27.18 -1.94 13.10
CA ILE A 145 -28.04 -3.11 13.17
C ILE A 145 -28.35 -3.42 14.64
N ASP A 146 -29.63 -3.52 14.98
CA ASP A 146 -30.05 -4.00 16.29
C ASP A 146 -29.90 -5.53 16.38
N GLY A 147 -29.33 -5.98 17.49
CA GLY A 147 -29.07 -7.39 17.76
C GLY A 147 -29.56 -7.83 19.13
N LYS A 148 -29.69 -9.15 19.29
CA LYS A 148 -30.02 -9.81 20.55
C LYS A 148 -29.13 -11.04 20.72
N PHE A 149 -28.66 -11.25 21.95
CA PHE A 149 -28.00 -12.46 22.38
C PHE A 149 -28.89 -13.18 23.38
N GLU A 150 -29.23 -14.44 23.08
CA GLU A 150 -30.12 -15.24 23.90
C GLU A 150 -29.39 -16.45 24.47
N THR A 151 -29.45 -16.60 25.80
CA THR A 151 -29.08 -17.84 26.50
C THR A 151 -30.35 -18.52 27.01
N ASN A 152 -30.21 -19.72 27.58
CA ASN A 152 -31.34 -20.42 28.19
C ASN A 152 -31.99 -19.64 29.36
N SER A 153 -31.28 -18.68 29.95
CA SER A 153 -31.71 -17.96 31.16
C SER A 153 -31.93 -16.47 30.94
N SER A 154 -31.28 -15.85 29.96
CA SER A 154 -31.18 -14.39 29.84
C SER A 154 -31.20 -13.94 28.38
N LYS A 155 -31.65 -12.69 28.16
CA LYS A 155 -31.64 -12.02 26.86
C LYS A 155 -30.95 -10.68 26.99
N TYR A 156 -30.00 -10.39 26.09
CA TYR A 156 -29.26 -9.13 26.06
C TYR A 156 -29.38 -8.48 24.69
N HIS A 157 -29.80 -7.23 24.64
CA HIS A 157 -29.81 -6.46 23.40
C HIS A 157 -28.46 -5.78 23.19
N PHE A 158 -28.06 -5.70 21.92
CA PHE A 158 -26.85 -5.01 21.52
C PHE A 158 -27.08 -4.24 20.22
N GLU A 159 -26.24 -3.23 20.00
CA GLU A 159 -26.20 -2.45 18.77
C GLU A 159 -24.89 -2.76 18.06
N LEU A 160 -24.97 -3.24 16.82
CA LEU A 160 -23.81 -3.46 15.95
C LEU A 160 -23.67 -2.31 14.96
N GLN A 161 -22.53 -1.62 15.01
CA GLN A 161 -22.16 -0.60 14.04
C GLN A 161 -21.07 -1.13 13.11
N ILE A 162 -21.10 -0.74 11.84
CA ILE A 162 -19.99 -0.97 10.89
C ILE A 162 -19.45 0.39 10.50
N LYS A 163 -18.14 0.61 10.68
CA LYS A 163 -17.49 1.88 10.36
C LYS A 163 -16.09 1.70 9.77
N SER A 164 -15.75 2.53 8.80
CA SER A 164 -14.39 2.73 8.32
C SER A 164 -13.57 3.55 9.30
N PHE A 165 -12.23 3.50 9.20
CA PHE A 165 -11.37 4.35 10.02
C PHE A 165 -11.71 5.84 9.90
N VAL A 166 -11.99 6.31 8.69
CA VAL A 166 -12.38 7.70 8.45
C VAL A 166 -13.70 8.03 9.15
N ASN A 167 -14.68 7.11 9.13
CA ASN A 167 -15.98 7.30 9.79
C ASN A 167 -15.88 7.23 11.32
N ILE A 168 -14.94 6.44 11.86
CA ILE A 168 -14.63 6.40 13.29
C ILE A 168 -14.00 7.72 13.73
N PHE A 169 -12.90 8.12 13.07
CA PHE A 169 -12.15 9.33 13.41
C PHE A 169 -13.05 10.57 13.37
N TRP A 170 -13.76 10.77 12.25
CA TRP A 170 -14.65 11.92 12.12
C TRP A 170 -15.80 11.87 13.13
N GLY A 171 -16.40 10.70 13.36
CA GLY A 171 -17.53 10.54 14.29
C GLY A 171 -17.16 10.81 15.75
N ASP A 172 -15.94 10.50 16.16
CA ASP A 172 -15.45 10.80 17.51
C ASP A 172 -15.22 12.30 17.72
N ILE A 173 -14.78 13.03 16.68
CA ILE A 173 -14.64 14.50 16.71
C ILE A 173 -16.03 15.16 16.70
N ASP A 174 -16.93 14.73 15.80
CA ASP A 174 -18.33 15.20 15.72
C ASP A 174 -19.03 15.10 17.08
N HIS A 175 -18.92 13.94 17.73
CA HIS A 175 -19.53 13.70 19.04
C HIS A 175 -18.93 14.57 20.16
N ARG A 176 -17.63 14.92 20.09
CA ARG A 176 -17.00 15.79 21.09
C ARG A 176 -17.36 17.27 20.88
N ILE A 177 -17.38 17.73 19.63
CA ILE A 177 -17.55 19.15 19.30
C ILE A 177 -19.01 19.57 19.29
N LEU A 178 -19.89 18.80 18.62
CA LEU A 178 -21.28 19.21 18.40
C LEU A 178 -22.25 18.60 19.42
N TYR A 179 -21.95 17.42 19.96
CA TYR A 179 -22.90 16.71 20.84
C TYR A 179 -22.74 17.02 22.34
N LYS A 180 -21.52 17.31 22.82
CA LYS A 180 -21.25 17.52 24.26
C LYS A 180 -20.95 18.97 24.66
N ASN A 181 -20.86 19.90 23.71
CA ASN A 181 -20.71 21.32 24.04
C ASN A 181 -22.09 21.95 24.29
N TYR A 182 -22.56 21.88 25.54
CA TYR A 182 -23.80 22.52 25.99
C TYR A 182 -23.69 24.05 26.12
N SER A 183 -22.51 24.63 25.85
CA SER A 183 -22.37 26.08 25.74
C SER A 183 -23.18 26.55 24.54
N TYR A 184 -24.21 27.38 24.77
CA TYR A 184 -24.99 28.05 23.73
C TYR A 184 -24.05 28.90 22.87
N VAL A 185 -23.40 28.33 21.85
CA VAL A 185 -22.50 29.05 20.96
C VAL A 185 -23.29 29.42 19.71
N ILE A 186 -23.39 30.71 19.46
CA ILE A 186 -24.08 31.35 18.32
C ILE A 186 -23.51 30.90 16.95
N THR A 187 -22.43 30.12 16.92
CA THR A 187 -21.71 29.66 15.72
C THR A 187 -21.94 28.18 15.37
N GLU A 188 -22.98 27.52 15.88
CA GLU A 188 -23.21 26.08 15.67
C GLU A 188 -23.37 25.72 14.18
N GLU A 189 -24.07 26.55 13.40
CA GLU A 189 -24.26 26.34 11.96
C GLU A 189 -22.93 26.44 11.19
N PHE A 190 -22.12 27.47 11.47
CA PHE A 190 -20.79 27.61 10.87
C PHE A 190 -19.88 26.42 11.20
N ILE A 191 -19.83 25.98 12.47
CA ILE A 191 -19.02 24.82 12.87
C ILE A 191 -19.49 23.56 12.14
N ARG A 192 -20.80 23.39 11.99
CA ARG A 192 -21.40 22.26 11.27
C ARG A 192 -20.99 22.26 9.79
N GLU A 193 -21.05 23.41 9.11
CA GLU A 193 -20.60 23.55 7.73
C GLU A 193 -19.11 23.17 7.56
N VAL A 194 -18.25 23.67 8.46
CA VAL A 194 -16.82 23.33 8.46
C VAL A 194 -16.62 21.83 8.68
N MET A 195 -17.32 21.23 9.65
CA MET A 195 -17.25 19.80 9.94
C MET A 195 -17.69 18.94 8.75
N TYR A 196 -18.70 19.38 7.99
CA TYR A 196 -19.18 18.68 6.80
C TYR A 196 -18.18 18.80 5.64
N SER A 197 -17.57 19.97 5.44
CA SER A 197 -16.49 20.13 4.45
C SER A 197 -15.26 19.26 4.76
N ILE A 198 -14.89 19.13 6.04
CA ILE A 198 -13.84 18.20 6.48
C ILE A 198 -14.25 16.75 6.17
N LYS A 199 -15.51 16.39 6.38
CA LYS A 199 -16.04 15.05 6.09
C LYS A 199 -15.88 14.70 4.61
N ASP A 200 -16.23 15.62 3.73
CA ASP A 200 -16.10 15.43 2.28
C ASP A 200 -14.64 15.23 1.87
N THR A 201 -13.75 16.03 2.45
CA THR A 201 -12.30 15.92 2.22
C THR A 201 -11.76 14.57 2.66
N LEU A 202 -12.14 14.09 3.85
CA LEU A 202 -11.73 12.78 4.35
C LEU A 202 -12.27 11.64 3.48
N THR A 203 -13.49 11.77 2.97
CA THR A 203 -14.11 10.78 2.06
C THR A 203 -13.39 10.72 0.71
N MET A 204 -12.92 11.86 0.21
CA MET A 204 -12.07 11.92 -0.98
C MET A 204 -10.72 11.24 -0.76
N VAL A 205 -10.06 11.52 0.37
CA VAL A 205 -8.77 10.89 0.73
C VAL A 205 -8.93 9.36 0.86
N ASP A 206 -9.98 8.90 1.52
CA ASP A 206 -10.35 7.48 1.62
C ASP A 206 -10.44 6.82 0.23
N SER A 207 -11.18 7.45 -0.68
CA SER A 207 -11.37 6.96 -2.05
C SER A 207 -10.06 6.91 -2.85
N GLN A 208 -9.19 7.92 -2.69
CA GLN A 208 -7.87 7.95 -3.35
C GLN A 208 -6.96 6.83 -2.83
N LEU A 209 -6.92 6.63 -1.51
CA LEU A 209 -6.15 5.54 -0.89
C LEU A 209 -6.66 4.17 -1.35
N MET A 210 -7.97 3.99 -1.48
CA MET A 210 -8.55 2.75 -2.00
C MET A 210 -8.12 2.46 -3.44
N VAL A 211 -8.04 3.48 -4.30
CA VAL A 211 -7.56 3.32 -5.70
C VAL A 211 -6.10 2.89 -5.72
N VAL A 212 -5.25 3.50 -4.89
CA VAL A 212 -3.84 3.12 -4.75
C VAL A 212 -3.75 1.67 -4.27
N TYR A 213 -4.50 1.32 -3.23
CA TYR A 213 -4.54 -0.03 -2.67
C TYR A 213 -4.94 -1.07 -3.73
N ASN A 214 -6.08 -0.87 -4.41
CA ASN A 214 -6.56 -1.79 -5.44
C ASN A 214 -5.59 -1.95 -6.60
N LYS A 215 -4.87 -0.87 -6.98
CA LYS A 215 -3.89 -0.93 -8.07
C LYS A 215 -2.65 -1.74 -7.70
N LEU A 216 -2.30 -1.74 -6.41
CA LEU A 216 -1.21 -2.55 -5.87
C LEU A 216 -1.62 -4.01 -5.65
N TYR A 217 -2.92 -4.29 -5.45
CA TYR A 217 -3.40 -5.62 -5.02
C TYR A 217 -4.11 -6.46 -6.11
N ASN A 218 -4.75 -5.85 -7.13
CA ASN A 218 -5.65 -6.56 -8.06
C ASN A 218 -5.08 -6.87 -9.46
N LEU A 219 -3.85 -7.37 -9.58
CA LEU A 219 -3.35 -7.89 -10.86
C LEU A 219 -2.76 -9.29 -10.65
N GLU A 220 -3.56 -10.31 -10.95
CA GLU A 220 -3.12 -11.70 -11.03
C GLU A 220 -2.22 -11.89 -12.28
N GLU A 221 -0.92 -12.08 -12.04
CA GLU A 221 0.00 -13.09 -12.59
C GLU A 221 1.42 -12.79 -12.06
N ASP A 222 2.04 -13.76 -11.35
CA ASP A 222 3.30 -13.67 -10.57
C ASP A 222 3.35 -12.52 -9.51
N GLU A 223 2.64 -12.72 -8.40
CA GLU A 223 2.39 -11.73 -7.31
C GLU A 223 3.64 -10.95 -6.87
N ASP A 224 4.79 -11.60 -6.70
CA ASP A 224 6.00 -10.91 -6.20
C ASP A 224 6.72 -10.08 -7.27
N VAL A 225 6.81 -10.60 -8.51
CA VAL A 225 7.51 -9.92 -9.61
C VAL A 225 6.69 -8.73 -10.09
N ALA A 226 5.37 -8.88 -10.20
CA ALA A 226 4.46 -7.80 -10.56
C ALA A 226 4.47 -6.68 -9.51
N LYS A 227 4.38 -7.04 -8.21
CA LYS A 227 4.46 -6.09 -7.10
C LYS A 227 5.80 -5.33 -7.10
N LEU A 228 6.93 -6.03 -7.22
CA LEU A 228 8.25 -5.40 -7.29
C LEU A 228 8.36 -4.40 -8.46
N ASN A 229 7.90 -4.79 -9.65
CA ASN A 229 7.91 -3.92 -10.82
C ASN A 229 7.04 -2.67 -10.63
N GLN A 230 5.94 -2.76 -9.88
CA GLN A 230 5.14 -1.60 -9.52
C GLN A 230 5.84 -0.68 -8.52
N LEU A 231 6.49 -1.23 -7.49
CA LEU A 231 7.30 -0.45 -6.55
C LEU A 231 8.42 0.30 -7.27
N LYS A 232 9.14 -0.39 -8.17
CA LYS A 232 10.16 0.23 -9.03
C LYS A 232 9.61 1.36 -9.88
N LYS A 233 8.44 1.19 -10.53
CA LYS A 233 7.78 2.27 -11.29
C LYS A 233 7.40 3.46 -10.42
N PHE A 234 6.98 3.21 -9.18
CA PHE A 234 6.66 4.27 -8.23
C PHE A 234 7.91 5.06 -7.83
N VAL A 235 9.01 4.37 -7.50
CA VAL A 235 10.31 5.00 -7.23
C VAL A 235 10.81 5.78 -8.45
N SER A 236 10.69 5.22 -9.65
CA SER A 236 11.06 5.88 -10.92
C SER A 236 10.33 7.21 -11.10
N LYS A 237 9.01 7.22 -10.84
CA LYS A 237 8.21 8.44 -10.88
C LYS A 237 8.67 9.48 -9.86
N ILE A 238 9.00 9.07 -8.64
CA ILE A 238 9.47 10.00 -7.60
C ILE A 238 10.85 10.57 -7.95
N ILE A 239 11.78 9.74 -8.42
CA ILE A 239 13.09 10.19 -8.89
C ILE A 239 12.91 11.19 -10.04
N HIS A 240 12.05 10.87 -11.00
CA HIS A 240 11.72 11.79 -12.10
C HIS A 240 11.19 13.13 -11.58
N ASP A 241 10.19 13.09 -10.69
CA ASP A 241 9.53 14.30 -10.20
C ASP A 241 10.46 15.14 -9.29
N ILE A 242 11.41 14.52 -8.59
CA ILE A 242 12.42 15.25 -7.79
C ILE A 242 13.51 15.80 -8.70
N PHE A 243 14.21 14.94 -9.44
CA PHE A 243 15.42 15.36 -10.13
C PHE A 243 15.15 16.06 -11.46
N LEU A 244 14.16 15.63 -12.26
CA LEU A 244 13.95 16.25 -13.57
C LEU A 244 13.19 17.56 -13.50
N ILE A 245 12.23 17.68 -12.59
CA ILE A 245 11.55 18.96 -12.38
C ILE A 245 12.58 19.97 -11.86
N SER A 246 13.37 19.61 -10.85
CA SER A 246 14.45 20.48 -10.36
C SER A 246 15.52 20.77 -11.42
N PHE A 247 15.90 19.80 -12.26
CA PHE A 247 16.84 20.02 -13.35
C PHE A 247 16.31 21.04 -14.35
N LYS A 248 15.05 20.89 -14.78
CA LYS A 248 14.38 21.82 -15.68
C LYS A 248 14.27 23.21 -15.07
N ASP A 249 13.89 23.30 -13.80
CA ASP A 249 13.74 24.58 -13.10
C ASP A 249 15.09 25.31 -12.94
N ASN A 250 16.17 24.57 -12.71
CA ASN A 250 17.52 25.14 -12.53
C ASN A 250 18.24 25.47 -13.85
N THR A 251 17.98 24.71 -14.93
CA THR A 251 18.75 24.83 -16.19
C THR A 251 17.93 25.34 -17.37
N GLY A 252 16.60 25.27 -17.29
CA GLY A 252 15.68 25.54 -18.40
C GLY A 252 15.63 24.44 -19.46
N ILE A 253 16.38 23.34 -19.32
CA ILE A 253 16.50 22.29 -20.32
C ILE A 253 15.40 21.24 -20.14
N LEU A 254 14.76 20.87 -21.25
CA LEU A 254 13.84 19.73 -21.32
C LEU A 254 14.60 18.50 -21.83
N LEU A 255 14.66 17.46 -21.00
CA LEU A 255 15.35 16.20 -21.30
C LEU A 255 14.40 15.02 -21.08
N ASP A 256 14.28 14.13 -22.06
CA ASP A 256 13.63 12.83 -21.81
C ASP A 256 14.62 11.91 -21.10
N PHE A 257 14.38 11.69 -19.81
CA PHE A 257 15.26 10.90 -18.93
C PHE A 257 14.55 9.69 -18.31
N ARG A 258 13.38 9.33 -18.82
CA ARG A 258 12.58 8.23 -18.26
C ARG A 258 13.33 6.89 -18.33
N LYS A 259 13.90 6.60 -19.50
CA LYS A 259 14.70 5.40 -19.78
C LYS A 259 15.94 5.28 -18.85
N PRO A 260 16.79 6.31 -18.73
CA PRO A 260 17.85 6.34 -17.72
C PRO A 260 17.38 6.14 -16.28
N ILE A 261 16.23 6.69 -15.89
CA ILE A 261 15.69 6.53 -14.53
C ILE A 261 15.31 5.08 -14.25
N ASP A 262 14.69 4.39 -15.22
CA ASP A 262 14.37 2.98 -15.06
C ASP A 262 15.64 2.15 -14.83
N LEU A 263 16.74 2.44 -15.54
CA LEU A 263 18.05 1.79 -15.33
C LEU A 263 18.61 2.06 -13.92
N ILE A 264 18.53 3.31 -13.45
CA ILE A 264 18.95 3.68 -12.09
C ILE A 264 18.17 2.85 -11.06
N VAL A 265 16.85 2.74 -11.22
CA VAL A 265 16.01 1.99 -10.28
C VAL A 265 16.30 0.49 -10.32
N GLU A 266 16.53 -0.08 -11.50
CA GLU A 266 16.97 -1.48 -11.61
C GLU A 266 18.29 -1.72 -10.87
N TYR A 267 19.26 -0.82 -11.02
CA TYR A 267 20.51 -0.88 -10.26
C TYR A 267 20.28 -0.81 -8.75
N LEU A 268 19.55 0.20 -8.27
CA LEU A 268 19.32 0.43 -6.83
C LEU A 268 18.72 -0.81 -6.14
N PHE A 269 17.68 -1.41 -6.75
CA PHE A 269 17.05 -2.61 -6.20
C PHE A 269 17.94 -3.86 -6.30
N ALA A 270 18.70 -4.02 -7.39
CA ALA A 270 19.64 -5.12 -7.51
C ALA A 270 20.77 -5.00 -6.48
N ASN A 271 21.36 -3.81 -6.34
CA ASN A 271 22.44 -3.54 -5.40
C ASN A 271 22.00 -3.81 -3.95
N ALA A 272 20.81 -3.34 -3.56
CA ALA A 272 20.26 -3.61 -2.24
C ALA A 272 20.09 -5.10 -1.93
N ARG A 273 19.66 -5.89 -2.93
CA ARG A 273 19.46 -7.33 -2.76
C ARG A 273 20.78 -8.10 -2.71
N TYR A 274 21.71 -7.80 -3.60
CA TYR A 274 22.94 -8.59 -3.79
C TYR A 274 24.09 -8.14 -2.89
N VAL A 275 24.19 -6.84 -2.57
CA VAL A 275 25.27 -6.26 -1.76
C VAL A 275 24.83 -6.12 -0.30
N ASP A 276 23.66 -5.50 -0.05
CA ASP A 276 23.21 -5.23 1.31
C ASP A 276 22.43 -6.41 1.95
N GLY A 277 21.94 -7.36 1.14
CA GLY A 277 21.10 -8.46 1.60
C GLY A 277 19.74 -8.02 2.15
N VAL A 278 19.27 -6.84 1.72
CA VAL A 278 18.02 -6.22 2.21
C VAL A 278 16.84 -6.71 1.38
N MET A 279 15.73 -7.03 2.06
CA MET A 279 14.48 -7.41 1.40
C MET A 279 13.91 -6.23 0.62
N GLU A 280 13.27 -6.51 -0.52
CA GLU A 280 12.84 -5.49 -1.48
C GLU A 280 11.83 -4.49 -0.88
N ASP A 281 10.92 -4.95 -0.01
CA ASP A 281 9.95 -4.11 0.72
C ASP A 281 10.64 -3.17 1.74
N ASP A 282 11.70 -3.64 2.42
CA ASP A 282 12.47 -2.83 3.37
C ASP A 282 13.30 -1.77 2.65
N TYR A 283 13.91 -2.14 1.52
CA TYR A 283 14.66 -1.21 0.69
C TYR A 283 13.75 -0.14 0.08
N PHE A 284 12.54 -0.52 -0.36
CA PHE A 284 11.55 0.45 -0.83
C PHE A 284 11.26 1.53 0.21
N ASN A 285 11.03 1.16 1.47
CA ASN A 285 10.81 2.13 2.54
C ASN A 285 12.05 3.02 2.76
N LYS A 286 13.26 2.43 2.77
CA LYS A 286 14.53 3.16 2.91
C LYS A 286 14.72 4.21 1.80
N ILE A 287 14.51 3.83 0.53
CA ILE A 287 14.70 4.73 -0.61
C ILE A 287 13.64 5.85 -0.64
N ILE A 288 12.39 5.55 -0.29
CA ILE A 288 11.32 6.56 -0.20
C ILE A 288 11.63 7.60 0.89
N MET A 289 12.11 7.17 2.06
CA MET A 289 12.54 8.10 3.11
C MET A 289 13.68 9.00 2.64
N LYS A 290 14.66 8.45 1.91
CA LYS A 290 15.78 9.21 1.35
C LYS A 290 15.31 10.23 0.31
N LEU A 291 14.47 9.81 -0.64
CA LEU A 291 13.87 10.68 -1.66
C LEU A 291 13.04 11.82 -1.04
N ASN A 292 12.26 11.53 0.00
CA ASN A 292 11.48 12.57 0.69
C ASN A 292 12.35 13.62 1.39
N LYS A 293 13.54 13.24 1.88
CA LYS A 293 14.51 14.19 2.42
C LYS A 293 15.09 15.07 1.31
N LEU A 294 15.53 14.42 0.23
CA LEU A 294 16.11 15.04 -0.97
C LEU A 294 15.18 16.07 -1.62
N LYS A 295 13.85 15.85 -1.61
CA LYS A 295 12.86 16.82 -2.12
C LYS A 295 12.95 18.22 -1.48
N LYS A 296 13.55 18.34 -0.28
CA LYS A 296 13.68 19.61 0.45
C LYS A 296 15.04 20.30 0.21
N GLU A 297 15.92 19.70 -0.58
CA GLU A 297 17.29 20.15 -0.82
C GLU A 297 17.41 20.83 -2.20
N ASN A 298 18.35 21.76 -2.33
CA ASN A 298 18.64 22.41 -3.61
C ASN A 298 19.72 21.60 -4.35
N PHE A 299 19.37 20.98 -5.48
CA PHE A 299 20.32 20.21 -6.28
C PHE A 299 21.16 21.08 -7.21
N THR A 300 22.46 20.81 -7.25
CA THR A 300 23.36 21.36 -8.27
C THR A 300 23.59 20.31 -9.35
N PHE A 301 23.07 20.56 -10.55
CA PHE A 301 23.20 19.65 -11.69
C PHE A 301 24.34 20.05 -12.61
N GLY A 302 24.96 19.08 -13.29
CA GLY A 302 26.08 19.32 -14.19
C GLY A 302 27.39 19.65 -13.47
N SER A 303 27.50 19.26 -12.18
CA SER A 303 28.76 19.38 -11.46
C SER A 303 29.76 18.33 -11.95
N TYR A 304 31.05 18.70 -11.90
CA TYR A 304 32.11 17.79 -12.29
C TYR A 304 32.22 16.66 -11.25
N ILE A 305 32.17 15.42 -11.71
CA ILE A 305 32.30 14.23 -10.90
C ILE A 305 33.78 13.88 -10.79
N GLU A 306 34.26 13.77 -9.55
CA GLU A 306 35.60 13.26 -9.23
C GLU A 306 35.49 11.90 -8.56
N LEU A 307 36.24 10.93 -9.07
CA LEU A 307 36.33 9.56 -8.57
C LEU A 307 37.78 9.21 -8.26
N GLY A 308 37.98 8.27 -7.33
CA GLY A 308 39.29 7.69 -7.05
C GLY A 308 39.74 6.68 -8.11
N PRO A 309 40.91 6.05 -7.91
CA PRO A 309 41.42 5.00 -8.80
C PRO A 309 40.45 3.81 -8.92
N LEU A 310 40.30 3.27 -10.13
CA LEU A 310 39.40 2.14 -10.44
C LEU A 310 40.08 0.76 -10.26
N ASP A 311 41.06 0.66 -9.36
CA ASP A 311 41.94 -0.51 -9.24
C ASP A 311 41.20 -1.78 -8.78
N SER A 312 40.02 -1.62 -8.17
CA SER A 312 39.22 -2.76 -7.67
C SER A 312 38.31 -3.39 -8.72
N ILE A 313 38.18 -2.83 -9.93
CA ILE A 313 37.39 -3.45 -11.00
C ILE A 313 38.07 -4.74 -11.43
N LYS A 314 37.32 -5.85 -11.36
CA LYS A 314 37.77 -7.18 -11.80
C LYS A 314 37.12 -7.53 -13.14
N GLY A 315 37.86 -8.24 -13.98
CA GLY A 315 37.40 -8.65 -15.31
C GLY A 315 37.74 -7.62 -16.40
N ASN A 316 38.01 -8.11 -17.60
CA ASN A 316 38.45 -7.27 -18.72
C ASN A 316 37.32 -6.40 -19.27
N ILE A 317 36.09 -6.94 -19.31
CA ILE A 317 34.92 -6.25 -19.86
C ILE A 317 34.52 -5.10 -18.94
N GLU A 318 34.39 -5.38 -17.64
CA GLU A 318 34.10 -4.40 -16.60
C GLU A 318 35.14 -3.28 -16.58
N LYS A 319 36.43 -3.62 -16.71
CA LYS A 319 37.51 -2.64 -16.73
C LYS A 319 37.45 -1.75 -17.97
N ASN A 320 37.30 -2.34 -19.16
CA ASN A 320 37.24 -1.58 -20.42
C ASN A 320 36.01 -0.67 -20.45
N PHE A 321 34.84 -1.21 -20.11
CA PHE A 321 33.59 -0.45 -20.06
C PHE A 321 33.62 0.61 -18.96
N GLY A 322 34.13 0.28 -17.77
CA GLY A 322 34.29 1.23 -16.67
C GLY A 322 35.20 2.39 -17.02
N LEU A 323 36.33 2.15 -17.68
CA LEU A 323 37.23 3.22 -18.16
C LEU A 323 36.57 4.08 -19.24
N ALA A 324 35.77 3.49 -20.13
CA ALA A 324 35.02 4.24 -21.13
C ALA A 324 34.01 5.19 -20.46
N ILE A 325 33.17 4.69 -19.55
CA ILE A 325 32.20 5.54 -18.82
C ILE A 325 32.91 6.58 -17.94
N TYR A 326 34.03 6.23 -17.31
CA TYR A 326 34.85 7.17 -16.53
C TYR A 326 35.34 8.35 -17.38
N SER A 327 35.69 8.11 -18.66
CA SER A 327 36.08 9.18 -19.58
C SER A 327 34.91 10.05 -20.03
N LEU A 328 33.67 9.53 -19.97
CA LEU A 328 32.46 10.19 -20.46
C LEU A 328 31.62 10.87 -19.38
N MET A 329 31.76 10.48 -18.12
CA MET A 329 30.88 10.94 -17.02
C MET A 329 30.82 12.46 -16.83
N ASN A 330 31.80 13.19 -17.35
CA ASN A 330 31.85 14.66 -17.32
C ASN A 330 31.73 15.31 -18.71
N LEU A 331 31.60 14.51 -19.77
CA LEU A 331 31.43 14.97 -21.15
C LEU A 331 29.98 14.78 -21.64
N ASP A 332 29.34 13.69 -21.22
CA ASP A 332 27.96 13.37 -21.56
C ASP A 332 27.01 13.72 -20.41
N LEU A 333 25.99 14.52 -20.72
CA LEU A 333 25.01 14.99 -19.74
C LEU A 333 24.18 13.84 -19.16
N LYS A 334 23.81 12.83 -19.96
CA LYS A 334 22.98 11.73 -19.46
C LYS A 334 23.75 10.88 -18.46
N TRP A 335 25.00 10.53 -18.77
CA TRP A 335 25.87 9.80 -17.85
C TRP A 335 26.18 10.59 -16.58
N ASN A 336 26.45 11.90 -16.70
CA ASN A 336 26.64 12.77 -15.55
C ASN A 336 25.41 12.75 -14.63
N LEU A 337 24.21 12.87 -15.21
CA LEU A 337 22.96 12.87 -14.45
C LEU A 337 22.65 11.50 -13.82
N ILE A 338 22.87 10.39 -14.54
CA ILE A 338 22.72 9.03 -14.00
C ILE A 338 23.57 8.88 -12.73
N LEU A 339 24.85 9.20 -12.84
CA LEU A 339 25.80 9.04 -11.74
C LEU A 339 25.50 10.00 -10.60
N THR A 340 25.14 11.25 -10.90
CA THR A 340 24.71 12.22 -9.89
C THR A 340 23.55 11.68 -9.06
N ILE A 341 22.49 11.20 -9.72
CA ILE A 341 21.31 10.65 -9.03
C ILE A 341 21.70 9.43 -8.19
N ILE A 342 22.49 8.51 -8.75
CA ILE A 342 22.94 7.32 -8.04
C ILE A 342 23.77 7.70 -6.80
N PHE A 343 24.71 8.65 -6.90
CA PHE A 343 25.53 9.08 -5.76
C PHE A 343 24.74 9.79 -4.67
N GLU A 344 23.69 10.53 -5.04
CA GLU A 344 22.78 11.12 -4.04
C GLU A 344 21.94 10.05 -3.33
N LEU A 345 21.58 8.97 -4.03
CA LEU A 345 20.70 7.90 -3.53
C LEU A 345 21.43 6.76 -2.82
N GLU A 346 22.70 6.53 -3.12
CA GLU A 346 23.57 5.60 -2.40
C GLU A 346 24.28 6.29 -1.23
N SER A 347 24.69 5.50 -0.23
CA SER A 347 25.33 6.03 0.99
C SER A 347 26.84 5.72 1.04
N ASP A 348 27.35 5.00 0.06
CA ASP A 348 28.75 4.59 -0.05
C ASP A 348 29.64 5.64 -0.73
N ASP A 349 30.96 5.38 -0.75
CA ASP A 349 31.93 6.16 -1.50
C ASP A 349 31.60 6.17 -3.00
N LYS A 350 31.70 7.34 -3.65
CA LYS A 350 31.34 7.52 -5.08
C LYS A 350 32.09 6.56 -6.00
N THR A 351 33.37 6.28 -5.72
CA THR A 351 34.18 5.35 -6.53
C THR A 351 33.65 3.94 -6.41
N LYS A 352 33.30 3.50 -5.19
CA LYS A 352 32.71 2.18 -4.97
C LYS A 352 31.35 2.05 -5.65
N VAL A 353 30.49 3.06 -5.48
CA VAL A 353 29.16 3.09 -6.11
C VAL A 353 29.28 3.04 -7.63
N PHE A 354 30.21 3.80 -8.21
CA PHE A 354 30.51 3.75 -9.63
C PHE A 354 30.91 2.33 -10.08
N ILE A 355 31.83 1.69 -9.37
CA ILE A 355 32.30 0.34 -9.69
C ILE A 355 31.14 -0.67 -9.61
N SER A 356 30.34 -0.64 -8.54
CA SER A 356 29.16 -1.51 -8.40
C SER A 356 28.15 -1.29 -9.52
N PHE A 357 27.98 -0.05 -10.00
CA PHE A 357 27.09 0.27 -11.11
C PHE A 357 27.60 -0.31 -12.44
N ILE A 358 28.91 -0.23 -12.70
CA ILE A 358 29.54 -0.83 -13.88
C ILE A 358 29.40 -2.36 -13.85
N GLU A 359 29.71 -2.99 -12.70
CA GLU A 359 29.55 -4.44 -12.52
C GLU A 359 28.09 -4.88 -12.70
N PHE A 360 27.13 -4.10 -12.20
CA PHE A 360 25.71 -4.35 -12.40
C PHE A 360 25.31 -4.32 -13.88
N ILE A 361 25.78 -3.34 -14.67
CA ILE A 361 25.47 -3.25 -16.10
C ILE A 361 26.02 -4.48 -16.84
N VAL A 362 27.27 -4.86 -16.57
CA VAL A 362 27.88 -6.05 -17.18
C VAL A 362 27.13 -7.32 -16.80
N TYR A 363 26.74 -7.45 -15.53
CA TYR A 363 25.90 -8.55 -15.06
C TYR A 363 24.53 -8.57 -15.77
N LEU A 364 23.86 -7.43 -15.92
CA LEU A 364 22.54 -7.32 -16.53
C LEU A 364 22.55 -7.83 -17.98
N VAL A 365 23.51 -7.39 -18.79
CA VAL A 365 23.67 -7.83 -20.18
C VAL A 365 24.02 -9.32 -20.22
N THR A 366 25.02 -9.74 -19.46
CA THR A 366 25.49 -11.14 -19.42
C THR A 366 24.38 -12.10 -19.03
N LYS A 367 23.58 -11.75 -18.01
CA LYS A 367 22.44 -12.55 -17.56
C LYS A 367 21.39 -12.72 -18.64
N ASN A 368 21.05 -11.65 -19.37
CA ASN A 368 20.06 -11.70 -20.44
C ASN A 368 20.52 -12.58 -21.61
N ILE A 369 21.79 -12.42 -22.04
CA ILE A 369 22.38 -13.25 -23.10
C ILE A 369 22.42 -14.72 -22.64
N ARG A 370 22.98 -15.01 -21.46
CA ARG A 370 23.07 -16.38 -20.94
C ARG A 370 21.70 -17.05 -20.79
N LYS A 371 20.70 -16.32 -20.28
CA LYS A 371 19.32 -16.83 -20.17
C LYS A 371 18.76 -17.19 -21.54
N THR A 372 19.03 -16.39 -22.56
CA THR A 372 18.58 -16.63 -23.92
C THR A 372 19.28 -17.85 -24.54
N VAL A 373 20.61 -17.91 -24.45
CA VAL A 373 21.42 -19.05 -24.92
C VAL A 373 21.04 -20.35 -24.22
N SER A 374 20.65 -20.30 -22.94
CA SER A 374 20.25 -21.48 -22.16
C SER A 374 18.99 -22.19 -22.68
N LEU A 375 18.19 -21.54 -23.53
CA LEU A 375 17.00 -22.11 -24.16
C LEU A 375 17.32 -23.09 -25.30
N PHE A 376 18.58 -23.11 -25.74
CA PHE A 376 19.05 -23.95 -26.85
C PHE A 376 19.69 -25.24 -26.35
N ASP A 377 19.49 -26.31 -27.12
CA ASP A 377 20.03 -27.64 -26.84
C ASP A 377 21.52 -27.72 -27.22
N LEU A 378 22.36 -27.18 -26.35
CA LEU A 378 23.82 -27.08 -26.49
C LEU A 378 24.48 -27.62 -25.22
N THR A 379 25.75 -28.03 -25.31
CA THR A 379 26.53 -28.37 -24.11
C THR A 379 26.82 -27.12 -23.28
N GLU A 380 27.00 -27.26 -21.97
CA GLU A 380 27.33 -26.11 -21.10
C GLU A 380 28.62 -25.39 -21.54
N LYS A 381 29.59 -26.14 -22.07
CA LYS A 381 30.83 -25.56 -22.61
C LYS A 381 30.57 -24.68 -23.84
N GLU A 382 29.70 -25.12 -24.76
CA GLU A 382 29.32 -24.33 -25.93
C GLU A 382 28.50 -23.11 -25.51
N LYS A 383 27.54 -23.27 -24.58
CA LYS A 383 26.75 -22.15 -24.05
C LYS A 383 27.63 -21.07 -23.43
N ASP A 384 28.61 -21.47 -22.61
CA ASP A 384 29.55 -20.52 -22.01
C ASP A 384 30.43 -19.86 -23.07
N ASN A 385 30.93 -20.62 -24.06
CA ASN A 385 31.74 -20.06 -25.14
C ASN A 385 30.96 -19.02 -25.96
N ILE A 386 29.75 -19.36 -26.38
CA ILE A 386 28.86 -18.47 -27.13
C ILE A 386 28.50 -17.25 -26.29
N THR A 387 28.11 -17.44 -25.03
CA THR A 387 27.76 -16.33 -24.13
C THR A 387 28.92 -15.34 -24.01
N ASN A 388 30.15 -15.80 -23.79
CA ASN A 388 31.31 -14.92 -23.64
C ASN A 388 31.57 -14.09 -24.91
N HIS A 389 31.60 -14.72 -26.08
CA HIS A 389 31.83 -14.01 -27.35
C HIS A 389 30.73 -12.98 -27.66
N LEU A 390 29.46 -13.33 -27.40
CA LEU A 390 28.35 -12.41 -27.61
C LEU A 390 28.37 -11.24 -26.61
N VAL A 391 28.70 -11.48 -25.34
CA VAL A 391 28.87 -10.42 -24.33
C VAL A 391 29.99 -9.47 -24.73
N GLU A 392 31.14 -10.00 -25.14
CA GLU A 392 32.27 -9.17 -25.63
C GLU A 392 31.84 -8.30 -26.81
N ALA A 393 31.18 -8.89 -27.82
CA ALA A 393 30.70 -8.15 -28.98
C ALA A 393 29.68 -7.05 -28.63
N VAL A 394 28.78 -7.29 -27.67
CA VAL A 394 27.84 -6.27 -27.18
C VAL A 394 28.58 -5.13 -26.48
N PHE A 395 29.55 -5.42 -25.61
CA PHE A 395 30.29 -4.38 -24.89
C PHE A 395 31.26 -3.60 -25.79
N GLU A 396 31.80 -4.21 -26.83
CA GLU A 396 32.51 -3.51 -27.90
C GLU A 396 31.58 -2.51 -28.63
N PHE A 397 30.37 -2.94 -29.00
CA PHE A 397 29.38 -2.07 -29.63
C PHE A 397 28.96 -0.91 -28.71
N ILE A 398 28.63 -1.19 -27.45
CA ILE A 398 28.23 -0.17 -26.46
C ILE A 398 29.35 0.84 -26.24
N SER A 399 30.60 0.37 -26.23
CA SER A 399 31.79 1.20 -26.03
C SER A 399 32.18 2.03 -27.27
N LEU A 400 31.43 1.93 -28.37
CA LEU A 400 31.53 2.83 -29.52
C LEU A 400 30.38 3.84 -29.57
N GLU A 401 29.17 3.39 -29.22
CA GLU A 401 27.94 4.18 -29.31
C GLU A 401 27.69 5.06 -28.07
N TYR A 402 28.20 4.65 -26.92
CA TYR A 402 28.16 5.37 -25.64
C TYR A 402 26.78 5.80 -25.12
N SER A 403 25.68 5.33 -25.71
CA SER A 403 24.34 5.67 -25.24
C SER A 403 23.91 4.79 -24.09
N CYS A 404 23.39 5.43 -23.02
CA CYS A 404 22.73 4.72 -21.94
C CYS A 404 21.37 4.12 -22.35
N ASP A 405 20.80 4.52 -23.49
CA ASP A 405 19.51 4.00 -23.98
C ASP A 405 19.61 2.52 -24.41
N VAL A 406 20.81 2.00 -24.64
CA VAL A 406 21.06 0.57 -24.93
C VAL A 406 20.56 -0.35 -23.81
N PHE A 407 20.56 0.11 -22.56
CA PHE A 407 20.18 -0.73 -21.41
C PHE A 407 18.67 -0.70 -21.11
N THR A 408 17.86 -0.17 -22.01
CA THR A 408 16.40 -0.12 -21.82
C THR A 408 15.75 -1.48 -22.03
N ASN A 409 14.61 -1.74 -21.39
CA ASN A 409 13.86 -2.99 -21.56
C ASN A 409 13.59 -3.32 -23.04
N ARG A 410 13.29 -2.31 -23.87
CA ARG A 410 13.06 -2.50 -25.31
C ARG A 410 14.32 -2.98 -26.03
N ASN A 411 15.47 -2.36 -25.75
CA ASN A 411 16.74 -2.74 -26.35
C ASN A 411 17.27 -4.07 -25.80
N LEU A 412 16.99 -4.41 -24.55
CA LEU A 412 17.29 -5.74 -23.99
C LEU A 412 16.43 -6.84 -24.63
N GLU A 413 15.15 -6.59 -24.91
CA GLU A 413 14.31 -7.53 -25.69
C GLU A 413 14.78 -7.63 -27.15
N SER A 414 15.20 -6.52 -27.75
CA SER A 414 15.78 -6.54 -29.10
C SER A 414 17.09 -7.33 -29.13
N LEU A 415 17.96 -7.12 -28.14
CA LEU A 415 19.18 -7.91 -27.94
C LEU A 415 18.87 -9.40 -27.81
N LYS A 416 17.85 -9.76 -27.04
CA LYS A 416 17.39 -11.16 -26.92
C LYS A 416 17.01 -11.74 -28.28
N ILE A 417 16.24 -11.04 -29.11
CA ILE A 417 15.88 -11.50 -30.46
C ILE A 417 17.13 -11.70 -31.33
N ILE A 418 18.05 -10.74 -31.31
CA ILE A 418 19.31 -10.83 -32.08
C ILE A 418 20.13 -12.04 -31.63
N VAL A 419 20.24 -12.27 -30.31
CA VAL A 419 20.91 -13.44 -29.74
C VAL A 419 20.22 -14.73 -30.16
N GLU A 420 18.89 -14.83 -30.04
CA GLU A 420 18.13 -16.03 -30.45
C GLU A 420 18.39 -16.39 -31.91
N ASP A 421 18.29 -15.41 -32.81
CA ASP A 421 18.49 -15.65 -34.23
C ASP A 421 19.94 -16.03 -34.55
N THR A 422 20.90 -15.40 -33.88
CA THR A 422 22.33 -15.71 -34.05
C THR A 422 22.59 -17.15 -33.64
N VAL A 423 22.13 -17.56 -32.46
CA VAL A 423 22.29 -18.93 -31.96
C VAL A 423 21.55 -19.94 -32.85
N ARG A 424 20.36 -19.62 -33.39
CA ARG A 424 19.64 -20.47 -34.35
C ARG A 424 20.40 -20.69 -35.65
N SER A 425 21.20 -19.72 -36.08
CA SER A 425 21.95 -19.78 -37.34
C SER A 425 23.29 -20.49 -37.23
N LEU A 426 23.74 -20.84 -36.02
CA LEU A 426 25.00 -21.53 -35.81
C LEU A 426 24.92 -22.98 -36.33
N GLU A 427 25.77 -23.31 -37.29
CA GLU A 427 25.96 -24.69 -37.76
C GLU A 427 26.81 -25.52 -36.79
N SER A 428 27.66 -24.87 -35.97
CA SER A 428 28.55 -25.48 -34.98
C SER A 428 28.92 -24.46 -33.87
N ASP A 429 30.18 -24.38 -33.43
CA ASP A 429 30.65 -23.37 -32.47
C ASP A 429 30.63 -21.95 -33.10
N ILE A 430 30.62 -20.92 -32.27
CA ILE A 430 30.56 -19.53 -32.75
C ILE A 430 31.87 -19.12 -33.43
N GLY A 431 31.78 -18.73 -34.70
CA GLY A 431 32.91 -18.27 -35.50
C GLY A 431 32.99 -16.75 -35.64
N GLU A 432 34.13 -16.28 -36.17
CA GLU A 432 34.37 -14.84 -36.41
C GLU A 432 33.32 -14.21 -37.34
N LYS A 433 32.84 -14.96 -38.36
CA LYS A 433 31.78 -14.50 -39.26
C LYS A 433 30.44 -14.30 -38.56
N ASP A 434 30.12 -15.17 -37.59
CA ASP A 434 28.87 -15.08 -36.83
C ASP A 434 28.91 -13.88 -35.89
N ILE A 435 30.07 -13.59 -35.30
CA ILE A 435 30.31 -12.41 -34.46
C ILE A 435 30.18 -11.12 -35.28
N GLU A 436 30.74 -11.06 -36.49
CA GLU A 436 30.61 -9.87 -37.34
C GLU A 436 29.16 -9.64 -37.77
N LEU A 437 28.44 -10.69 -38.17
CA LEU A 437 27.01 -10.60 -38.49
C LEU A 437 26.19 -10.15 -37.27
N PHE A 438 26.51 -10.66 -36.08
CA PHE A 438 25.88 -10.24 -34.83
C PHE A 438 26.11 -8.74 -34.57
N LYS A 439 27.34 -8.24 -34.72
CA LYS A 439 27.68 -6.81 -34.58
C LYS A 439 26.94 -5.94 -35.60
N GLU A 440 26.79 -6.39 -36.85
CA GLU A 440 26.00 -5.67 -37.86
C GLU A 440 24.52 -5.56 -37.46
N ARG A 441 23.95 -6.62 -36.90
CA ARG A 441 22.56 -6.61 -36.41
C ARG A 441 22.40 -5.70 -35.19
N LEU A 442 23.34 -5.71 -34.24
CA LEU A 442 23.33 -4.76 -33.13
C LEU A 442 23.22 -3.32 -33.62
N LYS A 443 24.05 -2.92 -34.60
CA LYS A 443 24.02 -1.56 -35.18
C LYS A 443 22.71 -1.21 -35.87
N LYS A 444 21.98 -2.20 -36.40
CA LYS A 444 20.75 -1.98 -37.16
C LYS A 444 19.50 -2.00 -36.29
N GLU A 445 19.49 -2.83 -35.25
CA GLU A 445 18.29 -3.18 -34.49
C GLU A 445 18.27 -2.59 -33.07
N ILE A 446 19.42 -2.19 -32.51
CA ILE A 446 19.49 -1.49 -31.23
C ILE A 446 19.37 0.02 -31.45
N GLU A 447 18.38 0.64 -30.84
CA GLU A 447 18.23 2.11 -30.86
C GLU A 447 19.21 2.74 -29.87
N VAL A 448 20.14 3.55 -30.38
CA VAL A 448 21.15 4.29 -29.60
C VAL A 448 20.68 5.71 -29.33
#